data_AF-A0AAW2X6N8-F1
#
_entry.id   AF-A0AAW2X6N8-F1
#
_cell.length_a   1.000
_cell.length_b   1.000
_cell.length_c   1.000
_cell.angle_alpha   90.00
_cell.angle_beta   90.00
_cell.angle_gamma   90.00
#
_symmetry.space_group_name_H-M   'P 1'
#
loop_
_entity.id
_entity.type
_entity.pdbx_description
1 polymer ?
#
loop_
_entity_poly.entity_id
_entity_poly.type
_entity_poly.pdbx_seq_one_letter_code
_entity_poly.pdbx_strand_id
1 'polypeptide(L)'
;MEHREITHQLPVLMELDNISWNSPTGQFTSAAAYRIWQPPRPKVLWHHLLMGSLRIPRNSFILWLAILGRLSTLDRAWWQGSDRICVLCTKGEQESHNHLFFDCEFSRQCLRILRLEVRFYFPRVTWMGVIEWASWRWRSRHPFNEVQKTLFSSLVYHI
;
A
#
# COMPACT_ATOMS: atom_id res chain seq x y z
N MET A 1 26.18 -15.05 47.40
CA MET A 1 25.29 -14.90 46.22
C MET A 1 23.88 -14.88 46.75
N GLU A 2 23.32 -13.69 46.95
CA GLU A 2 21.96 -13.52 47.44
C GLU A 2 20.99 -13.65 46.27
N HIS A 3 20.22 -14.73 46.25
CA HIS A 3 19.06 -14.85 45.37
C HIS A 3 17.98 -13.89 45.89
N ARG A 4 17.71 -12.83 45.14
CA ARG A 4 16.54 -11.98 45.38
C ARG A 4 15.30 -12.76 44.95
N GLU A 5 14.67 -13.44 45.89
CA GLU A 5 13.30 -13.93 45.70
C GLU A 5 12.38 -12.72 45.55
N ILE A 6 11.67 -12.66 44.43
CA ILE A 6 10.68 -11.61 44.16
C ILE A 6 9.44 -11.97 44.99
N THR A 7 9.41 -11.55 46.26
CA THR A 7 8.27 -11.72 47.18
C THR A 7 7.24 -10.60 47.01
N HIS A 8 6.88 -10.28 45.78
CA HIS A 8 5.66 -9.51 45.58
C HIS A 8 4.48 -10.47 45.75
N GLN A 9 3.90 -10.49 46.95
CA GLN A 9 2.59 -11.11 47.15
C GLN A 9 1.62 -10.46 46.18
N LEU A 10 1.12 -11.24 45.22
CA LEU A 10 0.01 -10.82 44.37
C LEU A 10 -1.17 -10.50 45.31
N PRO A 11 -1.85 -9.36 45.13
CA PRO A 11 -3.00 -9.02 45.96
C PRO A 11 -4.02 -10.15 45.87
N VAL A 12 -4.48 -10.62 47.04
CA VAL A 12 -5.56 -11.60 47.12
C VAL A 12 -6.83 -10.88 46.67
N LEU A 13 -7.19 -11.04 45.41
CA LEU A 13 -8.47 -10.60 44.87
C LEU A 13 -9.55 -11.48 45.51
N MET A 14 -10.23 -10.94 46.54
CA MET A 14 -11.34 -11.62 47.23
C MET A 14 -12.63 -11.63 46.40
N GLU A 15 -12.64 -10.92 45.27
CA GLU A 15 -13.75 -10.88 44.32
C GLU A 15 -13.40 -11.72 43.08
N LEU A 16 -14.39 -12.44 42.55
CA LEU A 16 -14.26 -13.12 41.26
C LEU A 16 -13.99 -12.07 40.18
N ASP A 17 -13.01 -12.33 39.32
CA ASP A 17 -12.73 -11.48 38.16
C ASP A 17 -14.00 -11.29 37.33
N ASN A 18 -14.46 -10.04 37.23
CA ASN A 18 -15.59 -9.68 36.39
C ASN A 18 -15.08 -9.01 35.11
N ILE A 19 -15.10 -9.77 34.00
CA ILE A 19 -14.74 -9.24 32.68
C ILE A 19 -15.92 -8.44 32.16
N SER A 20 -15.83 -7.12 32.24
CA SER A 20 -16.81 -6.19 31.68
C SER A 20 -16.30 -5.53 30.39
N TRP A 21 -17.19 -5.37 29.41
CA TRP A 21 -16.87 -4.63 28.20
C TRP A 21 -16.98 -3.13 28.45
N ASN A 22 -15.89 -2.39 28.20
CA ASN A 22 -15.89 -0.93 28.27
C ASN A 22 -16.69 -0.33 27.09
N SER A 23 -18.01 -0.30 27.25
CA SER A 23 -18.99 0.19 26.29
C SER A 23 -20.00 1.09 27.03
N PRO A 24 -20.52 2.17 26.40
CA PRO A 24 -21.57 3.01 27.01
C PRO A 24 -22.81 2.22 27.45
N THR A 25 -23.05 1.04 26.87
CA THR A 25 -24.18 0.17 27.19
C THR A 25 -23.79 -1.07 28.00
N GLY A 26 -22.51 -1.28 28.30
CA GLY A 26 -21.98 -2.47 28.98
C GLY A 26 -22.14 -3.80 28.20
N GLN A 27 -22.82 -3.79 27.06
CA GLN A 27 -23.07 -4.97 26.25
C GLN A 27 -22.00 -5.18 25.18
N PHE A 28 -21.53 -6.41 25.07
CA PHE A 28 -20.66 -6.82 23.98
C PHE A 28 -21.41 -6.82 22.65
N THR A 29 -20.79 -6.24 21.62
CA THR A 29 -21.17 -6.50 20.24
C THR A 29 -19.91 -6.73 19.42
N SER A 30 -19.97 -7.68 18.47
CA SER A 30 -18.87 -7.93 17.52
C SER A 30 -18.50 -6.66 16.75
N ALA A 31 -19.48 -5.82 16.42
CA ALA A 31 -19.27 -4.54 15.76
C ALA A 31 -18.53 -3.50 16.64
N ALA A 32 -18.77 -3.46 17.95
CA ALA A 32 -18.04 -2.59 18.87
C ALA A 32 -16.60 -3.07 19.06
N ALA A 33 -16.41 -4.37 19.28
CA ALA A 33 -15.08 -4.97 19.38
C ALA A 33 -14.24 -4.74 18.11
N TYR A 34 -14.85 -4.90 16.93
CA TYR A 34 -14.19 -4.63 15.65
C TYR A 34 -13.78 -3.16 15.51
N ARG A 35 -14.62 -2.22 15.94
CA ARG A 35 -14.29 -0.77 15.90
C ARG A 35 -13.15 -0.40 16.85
N ILE A 36 -13.07 -1.05 18.01
CA ILE A 36 -11.95 -0.88 18.96
C ILE A 36 -10.66 -1.43 18.35
N TRP A 37 -10.72 -2.64 17.77
CA TRP A 37 -9.56 -3.30 17.18
C TRP A 37 -9.08 -2.62 15.89
N GLN A 38 -10.02 -2.10 15.10
CA GLN A 38 -9.74 -1.38 13.85
C GLN A 38 -10.41 0.00 13.89
N PRO A 39 -9.78 0.99 14.55
CA PRO A 39 -10.29 2.34 14.58
C PRO A 39 -10.39 2.91 13.16
N PRO A 40 -11.39 3.78 12.89
CA PRO A 40 -11.57 4.38 11.58
C PRO A 40 -10.31 5.13 11.16
N ARG A 41 -9.73 4.72 10.03
CA ARG A 41 -8.54 5.35 9.44
C ARG A 41 -8.96 6.51 8.53
N PRO A 42 -8.10 7.52 8.34
CA PRO A 42 -8.37 8.59 7.39
C PRO A 42 -8.65 8.01 6.01
N LYS A 43 -9.69 8.53 5.34
CA LYS A 43 -10.02 8.13 3.97
C LYS A 43 -8.91 8.59 3.04
N VAL A 44 -8.26 7.64 2.38
CA VAL A 44 -7.25 7.93 1.37
C VAL A 44 -7.91 8.24 0.03
N LEU A 45 -7.37 9.19 -0.72
CA LEU A 45 -7.93 9.58 -2.01
C LEU A 45 -7.77 8.48 -3.07
N TRP A 46 -6.69 7.71 -3.02
CA TRP A 46 -6.32 6.71 -4.03
C TRP A 46 -7.07 5.38 -3.95
N HIS A 47 -7.93 5.14 -2.95
CA HIS A 47 -8.59 3.82 -2.78
C HIS A 47 -9.37 3.39 -4.03
N HIS A 48 -9.95 4.34 -4.76
CA HIS A 48 -10.72 4.09 -5.97
C HIS A 48 -9.85 3.75 -7.20
N LEU A 49 -8.52 3.92 -7.13
CA LEU A 49 -7.60 3.41 -8.15
C LEU A 49 -7.48 1.89 -8.08
N LEU A 50 -7.70 1.33 -6.88
CA LEU A 50 -7.66 -0.10 -6.58
C LEU A 50 -9.04 -0.76 -6.66
N MET A 51 -10.08 0.04 -6.90
CA MET A 51 -11.47 -0.39 -6.88
C MET A 51 -12.13 0.09 -8.17
N GLY A 52 -12.39 -0.84 -9.07
CA GLY A 52 -12.98 -0.55 -10.37
C GLY A 52 -13.74 -1.75 -10.90
N SER A 53 -14.59 -1.48 -11.89
CA SER A 53 -15.39 -2.47 -12.61
C SER A 53 -14.50 -3.41 -13.46
N LEU A 54 -13.42 -2.87 -14.03
CA LEU A 54 -12.44 -3.59 -14.85
C LEU A 54 -11.22 -4.06 -14.05
N ARG A 55 -11.37 -4.22 -12.74
CA ARG A 55 -10.26 -4.52 -11.85
C ARG A 55 -9.76 -5.95 -12.03
N ILE A 56 -8.44 -6.08 -12.14
CA ILE A 56 -7.71 -7.34 -11.98
C ILE A 56 -7.20 -7.42 -10.53
N PRO A 57 -7.71 -8.33 -9.67
CA PRO A 57 -7.39 -8.35 -8.25
C PRO A 57 -5.90 -8.44 -7.94
N ARG A 58 -5.17 -9.27 -8.70
CA ARG A 58 -3.71 -9.43 -8.55
C ARG A 58 -2.98 -8.11 -8.80
N ASN A 59 -3.30 -7.41 -9.88
CA ASN A 59 -2.69 -6.14 -10.24
C ASN A 59 -3.01 -5.05 -9.22
N SER A 60 -4.25 -5.00 -8.73
CA SER A 60 -4.65 -4.06 -7.67
C SER A 60 -3.94 -4.33 -6.36
N PHE A 61 -3.70 -5.59 -6.01
CA PHE A 61 -2.95 -5.92 -4.80
C PHE A 61 -1.50 -5.43 -4.90
N ILE A 62 -0.83 -5.66 -6.04
CA ILE A 62 0.54 -5.17 -6.28
C ILE A 62 0.58 -3.64 -6.31
N LEU A 63 -0.36 -2.99 -7.00
CA LEU A 63 -0.46 -1.53 -6.99
C LEU A 63 -0.67 -0.97 -5.57
N TRP A 64 -1.49 -1.62 -4.75
CA TRP A 64 -1.69 -1.24 -3.35
C TRP A 64 -0.38 -1.31 -2.55
N LEU A 65 0.41 -2.38 -2.72
CA LEU A 65 1.72 -2.49 -2.11
C LEU A 65 2.68 -1.38 -2.58
N ALA A 66 2.69 -1.08 -3.89
CA ALA A 66 3.49 -0.01 -4.47
C ALA A 66 3.11 1.38 -3.91
N ILE A 67 1.82 1.68 -3.79
CA ILE A 67 1.34 2.94 -3.18
C ILE A 67 1.79 3.06 -1.72
N LEU A 68 1.82 1.96 -0.98
CA LEU A 68 2.27 1.94 0.41
C LEU A 68 3.81 1.93 0.56
N GLY A 69 4.58 1.90 -0.53
CA GLY A 69 6.04 1.72 -0.49
C GLY A 69 6.45 0.37 0.11
N ARG A 70 5.59 -0.63 -0.03
CA ARG A 70 5.75 -2.00 0.50
C ARG A 70 5.95 -3.04 -0.60
N LEU A 71 5.96 -2.63 -1.86
CA LEU A 71 6.44 -3.52 -2.91
C LEU A 71 7.92 -3.80 -2.61
N SER A 72 8.31 -5.08 -2.68
CA SER A 72 9.70 -5.48 -2.47
C SER A 72 10.53 -5.09 -3.70
N THR A 73 10.60 -3.79 -3.99
CA THR A 73 11.74 -3.24 -4.72
C THR A 73 12.96 -3.35 -3.80
N LEU A 74 14.16 -3.39 -4.36
CA LEU A 74 15.44 -3.49 -3.64
C LEU A 74 15.64 -2.39 -2.56
N ASP A 75 14.76 -1.40 -2.49
CA ASP A 75 14.60 -0.45 -1.37
C ASP A 75 14.35 -1.13 -0.01
N ARG A 76 13.77 -2.35 0.02
CA ARG A 76 13.55 -3.15 1.24
C ARG A 76 14.24 -4.51 1.17
N ALA A 77 15.43 -4.55 0.57
CA ALA A 77 16.28 -5.72 0.72
C ALA A 77 16.53 -5.99 2.21
N TRP A 78 16.02 -7.11 2.70
CA TRP A 78 16.20 -7.66 4.05
C TRP A 78 17.68 -7.96 4.36
N TRP A 79 18.53 -7.90 3.34
CA TRP A 79 19.95 -8.19 3.41
C TRP A 79 20.76 -6.95 3.05
N GLN A 80 21.72 -6.62 3.91
CA GLN A 80 22.47 -5.36 3.91
C GLN A 80 23.56 -5.28 2.80
N GLY A 81 23.52 -6.17 1.80
CA GLY A 81 24.58 -6.34 0.81
C GLY A 81 24.14 -6.41 -0.66
N SER A 82 22.83 -6.30 -0.98
CA SER A 82 22.43 -6.21 -2.39
C SER A 82 22.81 -4.86 -2.92
N ASP A 83 23.52 -4.86 -4.04
CA ASP A 83 23.49 -3.75 -4.97
C ASP A 83 22.02 -3.44 -5.29
N ARG A 84 21.57 -2.27 -4.85
CA ARG A 84 20.21 -1.76 -5.08
C ARG A 84 20.05 -1.27 -6.51
N ILE A 85 20.71 -1.91 -7.46
CA ILE A 85 20.81 -1.46 -8.84
C ILE A 85 19.62 -2.01 -9.61
N CYS A 86 18.97 -1.16 -10.39
CA CYS A 86 17.88 -1.54 -11.26
C CYS A 86 18.36 -2.49 -12.37
N VAL A 87 17.84 -3.72 -12.36
CA VAL A 87 18.16 -4.75 -13.37
C VAL A 87 17.50 -4.49 -14.73
N LEU A 88 16.53 -3.59 -14.79
CA LEU A 88 15.78 -3.26 -16.01
C LEU A 88 16.47 -2.19 -16.86
N CYS A 89 17.57 -1.58 -16.38
CA CYS A 89 18.33 -0.60 -17.15
C CYS A 89 19.83 -0.88 -17.12
N THR A 90 20.53 -0.43 -18.15
CA THR A 90 21.99 -0.61 -18.29
C THR A 90 22.79 0.47 -17.56
N LYS A 91 22.12 1.49 -17.01
CA LYS A 91 22.76 2.68 -16.40
C LYS A 91 23.25 2.46 -14.97
N GLY A 92 22.90 1.34 -14.35
CA GLY A 92 23.29 1.06 -12.98
C GLY A 92 22.63 1.98 -11.94
N GLU A 93 21.49 2.59 -12.25
CA GLU A 93 20.79 3.50 -11.34
C GLU A 93 20.18 2.74 -10.15
N GLN A 94 20.06 3.41 -9.00
CA GLN A 94 19.45 2.82 -7.82
C GLN A 94 17.95 2.59 -8.05
N GLU A 95 17.51 1.36 -7.85
CA GLU A 95 16.12 0.95 -7.92
C GLU A 95 15.32 1.66 -6.82
N SER A 96 14.36 2.45 -7.25
CA SER A 96 13.33 3.07 -6.40
C SER A 96 12.02 3.07 -7.16
N HIS A 97 10.87 3.23 -6.50
CA HIS A 97 9.58 3.29 -7.23
C HIS A 97 9.53 4.40 -8.30
N ASN A 98 10.20 5.54 -8.08
CA ASN A 98 10.32 6.60 -9.09
C ASN A 98 11.08 6.09 -10.32
N HIS A 99 12.27 5.53 -10.08
CA HIS A 99 13.09 4.99 -11.14
C HIS A 99 12.39 3.82 -11.85
N LEU A 100 11.99 2.80 -11.10
CA LEU A 100 11.38 1.58 -11.60
C LEU A 100 10.18 1.86 -12.52
N PHE A 101 9.28 2.78 -12.15
CA PHE A 101 8.07 3.00 -12.95
C PHE A 101 8.16 4.15 -13.95
N PHE A 102 9.01 5.17 -13.73
CA PHE A 102 8.99 6.39 -14.53
C PHE A 102 10.34 6.82 -15.12
N ASP A 103 11.46 6.62 -14.43
CA ASP A 103 12.77 7.10 -14.93
C ASP A 103 13.60 6.01 -15.62
N CYS A 104 13.33 4.74 -15.33
CA CYS A 104 13.97 3.57 -15.93
C CYS A 104 13.78 3.61 -17.45
N GLU A 105 14.84 3.29 -18.19
CA GLU A 105 14.84 3.25 -19.65
C GLU A 105 13.78 2.28 -20.19
N PHE A 106 13.74 1.06 -19.66
CA PHE A 106 12.74 0.06 -20.01
C PHE A 106 11.32 0.56 -19.77
N SER A 107 11.04 1.08 -18.56
CA SER A 107 9.71 1.56 -18.19
C SER A 107 9.27 2.78 -19.01
N ARG A 108 10.20 3.68 -19.36
CA ARG A 108 9.93 4.79 -20.29
C ARG A 108 9.55 4.30 -21.68
N GLN A 109 10.15 3.22 -22.16
CA GLN A 109 9.78 2.63 -23.44
C GLN A 109 8.36 2.04 -23.39
N CYS A 110 8.03 1.30 -22.33
CA CYS A 110 6.67 0.78 -22.09
C CYS A 110 5.63 1.91 -22.03
N LEU A 111 5.91 2.96 -21.24
CA LEU A 111 5.06 4.13 -21.12
C LEU A 111 4.90 4.90 -22.44
N ARG A 112 5.96 4.97 -23.26
CA ARG A 112 5.90 5.60 -24.59
C ARG A 112 4.94 4.86 -25.50
N ILE A 113 5.00 3.53 -25.53
CA ILE A 113 4.09 2.70 -26.33
C ILE A 113 2.64 2.90 -25.85
N LEU A 114 2.38 2.77 -24.55
CA LEU A 114 1.02 2.96 -24.01
C LEU A 114 0.47 4.37 -24.26
N ARG A 115 1.33 5.39 -24.22
CA ARG A 115 0.93 6.77 -24.53
C ARG A 115 0.45 6.92 -25.97
N LEU A 116 1.16 6.31 -26.93
CA LEU A 116 0.85 6.42 -28.35
C LEU A 116 -0.37 5.57 -28.74
N GLU A 117 -0.44 4.33 -28.24
CA GLU A 117 -1.46 3.37 -28.66
C GLU A 117 -2.82 3.58 -27.97
N VAL A 118 -2.82 3.91 -26.66
CA VAL A 118 -4.05 3.93 -25.85
C VAL A 118 -4.27 5.25 -25.09
N ARG A 119 -3.57 6.32 -25.49
CA ARG A 119 -3.66 7.66 -24.90
C ARG A 119 -3.41 7.67 -23.38
N PHE A 120 -2.54 6.78 -22.92
CA PHE A 120 -2.21 6.61 -21.50
C PHE A 120 -1.07 7.56 -21.11
N TYR A 121 -1.41 8.65 -20.42
CA TYR A 121 -0.48 9.72 -20.08
C TYR A 121 -0.30 9.85 -18.56
N PHE A 122 0.94 10.10 -18.15
CA PHE A 122 1.29 10.54 -16.80
C PHE A 122 2.09 11.84 -16.82
N PRO A 123 1.88 12.71 -15.81
CA PRO A 123 2.77 13.84 -15.58
C PRO A 123 4.17 13.35 -15.19
N ARG A 124 5.20 14.14 -15.50
CA ARG A 124 6.57 13.88 -15.03
C ARG A 124 6.72 14.42 -13.60
N VAL A 125 6.33 13.62 -12.63
CA VAL A 125 6.41 13.90 -11.19
C VAL A 125 6.84 12.63 -10.46
N THR A 126 7.05 12.72 -9.15
CA THR A 126 7.35 11.55 -8.32
C THR A 126 6.22 10.53 -8.35
N TRP A 127 6.50 9.28 -7.99
CA TRP A 127 5.55 8.19 -7.81
C TRP A 127 4.31 8.64 -7.04
N MET A 128 4.51 9.25 -5.86
CA MET A 128 3.40 9.76 -5.06
C MET A 128 2.63 10.88 -5.76
N GLY A 129 3.32 11.79 -6.45
CA GLY A 129 2.67 12.82 -7.28
C GLY A 129 1.81 12.23 -8.40
N VAL A 130 2.25 11.10 -9.00
CA VAL A 130 1.45 10.38 -10.00
C VAL A 130 0.21 9.75 -9.36
N ILE A 131 0.33 9.16 -8.17
CA ILE A 131 -0.81 8.60 -7.43
C ILE A 131 -1.83 9.69 -7.10
N GLU A 132 -1.39 10.85 -6.61
CA GLU A 132 -2.27 11.99 -6.32
C GLU A 132 -2.95 12.51 -7.58
N TRP A 133 -2.18 12.72 -8.65
CA TRP A 133 -2.71 13.13 -9.94
C TRP A 133 -3.74 12.14 -10.48
N ALA A 134 -3.44 10.85 -10.47
CA ALA A 134 -4.34 9.79 -10.94
C ALA A 134 -5.62 9.74 -10.10
N SER A 135 -5.49 9.90 -8.78
CA SER A 135 -6.62 9.94 -7.85
C SER A 135 -7.57 11.10 -8.13
N TRP A 136 -7.02 12.24 -8.58
CA TRP A 136 -7.84 13.38 -8.97
C TRP A 136 -8.41 13.21 -10.38
N ARG A 137 -7.58 12.79 -11.34
CA ARG A 137 -7.91 12.70 -12.77
C ARG A 137 -8.92 11.61 -13.11
N TRP A 138 -8.87 10.47 -12.41
CA TRP A 138 -9.70 9.28 -12.67
C TRP A 138 -10.75 9.02 -11.59
N ARG A 139 -11.21 10.08 -10.92
CA ARG A 139 -12.16 9.99 -9.80
C ARG A 139 -13.53 9.43 -10.20
N SER A 140 -14.00 9.72 -11.42
CA SER A 140 -15.32 9.26 -11.89
C SER A 140 -15.30 7.80 -12.36
N ARG A 141 -16.48 7.17 -12.39
CA ARG A 141 -16.69 5.81 -12.92
C ARG A 141 -16.86 5.75 -14.45
N HIS A 142 -16.42 6.80 -15.16
CA HIS A 142 -16.52 6.81 -16.61
C HIS A 142 -15.70 5.66 -17.19
N PRO A 143 -16.19 4.90 -18.19
CA PRO A 143 -15.49 3.72 -18.73
C PRO A 143 -14.05 3.99 -19.14
N PHE A 144 -13.78 5.16 -19.74
CA PHE A 144 -12.42 5.61 -20.03
C PHE A 144 -11.52 5.61 -18.79
N ASN A 145 -11.97 6.17 -17.66
CA ASN A 145 -11.18 6.21 -16.44
C ASN A 145 -10.98 4.82 -15.84
N GLU A 146 -11.96 3.94 -15.96
CA GLU A 146 -11.84 2.55 -15.51
C GLU A 146 -10.76 1.80 -16.30
N VAL A 147 -10.73 1.98 -17.63
CA VAL A 147 -9.65 1.44 -18.49
C VAL A 147 -8.29 2.00 -18.07
N GLN A 148 -8.18 3.30 -17.80
CA GLN A 148 -6.93 3.93 -17.40
C GLN A 148 -6.43 3.39 -16.03
N LYS A 149 -7.31 3.20 -15.05
CA LYS A 149 -6.95 2.57 -13.77
C LYS A 149 -6.44 1.14 -13.95
N THR A 150 -7.12 0.36 -14.81
CA THR A 150 -6.71 -1.01 -15.11
C THR A 150 -5.35 -1.05 -15.80
N LEU A 151 -5.14 -0.22 -16.83
CA LEU A 151 -3.85 -0.08 -17.51
C LEU A 151 -2.75 0.32 -16.53
N PHE A 152 -3.02 1.26 -15.62
CA PHE A 152 -2.05 1.66 -14.60
C PHE A 152 -1.68 0.51 -13.66
N SER A 153 -2.68 -0.19 -13.12
CA SER A 153 -2.42 -1.35 -12.26
C SER A 153 -1.68 -2.46 -13.01
N SER A 154 -1.97 -2.65 -14.30
CA SER A 154 -1.32 -3.64 -15.15
C SER A 154 0.12 -3.29 -15.44
N LEU A 155 0.40 -2.01 -15.74
CA LEU A 155 1.76 -1.52 -15.94
C LEU A 155 2.62 -1.76 -14.69
N VAL A 156 2.12 -1.37 -13.52
CA VAL A 156 2.81 -1.54 -12.24
C VAL A 156 3.03 -3.01 -11.87
N TYR A 157 2.16 -3.90 -12.34
CA TYR A 157 2.28 -5.34 -12.09
C TYR A 157 3.29 -6.04 -13.02
N HIS A 158 3.46 -5.56 -14.25
CA HIS A 158 4.29 -6.19 -15.28
C HIS A 158 5.69 -5.60 -15.43
N ILE A 159 5.91 -4.40 -14.89
CA ILE A 159 7.25 -3.87 -14.62
C ILE A 159 7.81 -4.60 -13.41
#